data_AF-A0A061P333-F1
#
_entry.id   AF-A0A061P333-F1
#
_cell.length_a   1.000
_cell.length_b   1.000
_cell.length_c   1.000
_cell.angle_alpha   90.00
_cell.angle_beta   90.00
_cell.angle_gamma   90.00
#
_symmetry.space_group_name_H-M   'P 1'
#
loop_
_entity.id
_entity.type
_entity.pdbx_description
1 polymer ?
#
loop_
_entity_poly.entity_id
_entity_poly.type
_entity_poly.pdbx_seq_one_letter_code
_entity_poly.pdbx_strand_id
1 'polypeptide(L)' 'MVRHLMMSEFGIEYMRAAENIAMGQQTSEQVMDGWMNSDGHRQNILDPELTHIGVGYEENGNYWTQMFISE' A
#
# COMPACT_ATOMS: atom_id res chain seq x y z
N MET A 1 -7.31 -10.45 -4.80
CA MET A 1 -8.41 -10.04 -5.72
C MET A 1 -9.49 -9.16 -5.06
N VAL A 2 -9.41 -8.88 -3.75
CA VAL A 2 -10.37 -8.01 -3.03
C VAL A 2 -10.22 -6.52 -3.39
N ARG A 3 -9.04 -6.10 -3.90
CA ARG A 3 -8.69 -4.69 -4.15
C ARG A 3 -9.53 -4.03 -5.27
N HIS A 4 -9.80 -4.76 -6.36
CA HIS A 4 -10.55 -4.21 -7.50
C HIS A 4 -12.01 -3.92 -7.16
N LEU A 5 -12.69 -4.85 -6.47
CA LEU A 5 -14.08 -4.67 -6.04
C LEU A 5 -14.20 -3.51 -5.06
N MET A 6 -13.30 -3.43 -4.07
CA MET A 6 -13.27 -2.32 -3.11
C MET A 6 -13.11 -0.96 -3.81
N MET A 7 -12.11 -0.82 -4.69
CA MET A 7 -11.89 0.45 -5.40
C MET A 7 -13.10 0.84 -6.26
N SER A 8 -13.74 -0.13 -6.93
CA SER A 8 -14.97 0.12 -7.69
C SER A 8 -16.15 0.55 -6.82
N GLU A 9 -16.31 -0.02 -5.61
CA GLU A 9 -17.38 0.37 -4.68
C GLU A 9 -17.27 1.84 -4.24
N PHE A 10 -16.04 2.35 -4.13
CA PHE A 10 -15.78 3.76 -3.80
C PHE A 10 -15.65 4.67 -5.02
N GLY A 11 -15.92 4.17 -6.23
CA GLY A 11 -15.83 4.95 -7.47
C GLY A 11 -14.41 5.37 -7.83
N ILE A 12 -13.40 4.61 -7.40
CA ILE A 12 -11.99 4.84 -7.73
C ILE A 12 -11.66 4.11 -9.04
N GLU A 13 -11.49 4.90 -10.10
CA GLU A 13 -10.97 4.42 -11.38
C GLU A 13 -9.43 4.46 -11.36
N TYR A 14 -8.79 3.46 -11.97
CA TYR A 14 -7.33 3.37 -12.03
C TYR A 14 -6.88 2.50 -13.21
N MET A 15 -5.68 2.79 -13.72
CA MET A 15 -5.02 2.01 -14.78
C MET A 15 -4.05 0.96 -14.22
N ARG A 16 -3.31 1.32 -13.17
CA ARG A 16 -2.41 0.41 -12.44
C ARG A 16 -2.69 0.50 -10.94
N ALA A 17 -2.46 -0.61 -10.23
CA ALA A 17 -2.55 -0.65 -8.77
C ALA A 17 -1.48 -1.56 -8.18
N ALA A 18 -0.95 -1.18 -7.03
CA ALA A 18 -0.02 -1.97 -6.24
C ALA A 18 -0.32 -1.83 -4.74
N GLU A 19 0.10 -2.81 -3.93
CA GLU A 19 -0.14 -2.76 -2.50
C GLU A 19 1.00 -3.34 -1.67
N ASN A 20 1.33 -2.63 -0.59
CA ASN A 20 2.13 -3.14 0.50
C ASN A 20 1.25 -3.40 1.72
N ILE A 21 1.45 -4.54 2.39
CA ILE A 21 0.83 -4.86 3.68
C ILE A 21 1.94 -5.27 4.65
N ALA A 22 1.84 -4.83 5.89
CA ALA A 22 2.63 -5.36 7.00
C ALA A 22 1.78 -5.51 8.26
N MET A 23 2.29 -6.29 9.22
CA MET A 23 1.65 -6.53 10.50
C MET A 23 2.72 -6.61 11.60
N GLY A 24 2.45 -5.97 12.74
CA GLY A 24 3.25 -6.11 13.97
C GLY A 24 4.33 -5.04 14.17
N GLN A 25 4.69 -4.26 13.15
CA GLN A 25 5.57 -3.10 13.32
C GLN A 25 4.87 -2.04 14.17
N GLN A 26 5.58 -1.45 15.12
CA GLN A 26 4.98 -0.54 16.12
C GLN A 26 4.96 0.92 15.66
N THR A 27 5.71 1.24 14.60
CA THR A 27 5.89 2.62 14.12
C THR A 27 5.91 2.66 12.60
N SER A 28 5.55 3.82 12.05
CA SER A 28 5.67 4.14 10.63
C SER A 28 7.08 3.92 10.09
N GLU A 29 8.09 4.25 10.89
CA GLU A 29 9.51 4.13 10.56
C GLU A 29 9.90 2.66 10.42
N GLN A 30 9.52 1.82 11.39
CA GLN A 30 9.79 0.38 11.33
C GLN A 30 9.13 -0.29 10.12
N VAL A 31 7.91 0.11 9.77
CA VAL A 31 7.24 -0.47 8.60
C VAL A 31 7.84 0.03 7.28
N MET A 32 8.19 1.31 7.18
CA MET A 32 8.86 1.83 5.99
C MET A 32 10.24 1.21 5.80
N ASP A 33 11.03 1.04 6.87
CA ASP A 33 12.30 0.33 6.80
C ASP A 33 12.11 -1.11 6.33
N GLY A 34 11.08 -1.80 6.84
CA GLY A 34 10.72 -3.15 6.43
C GLY A 34 10.37 -3.25 4.93
N TRP A 35 9.53 -2.34 4.43
CA TRP A 35 9.16 -2.30 3.02
C TRP A 35 10.32 -1.92 2.11
N MET A 36 11.16 -0.95 2.49
CA MET A 36 12.32 -0.55 1.68
C MET A 36 13.38 -1.66 1.60
N ASN A 37 13.52 -2.49 2.63
CA ASN A 37 14.43 -3.64 2.62
C ASN A 37 13.87 -4.89 1.92
N SER A 38 12.65 -4.81 1.37
CA SER A 38 12.02 -5.90 0.61
C SER A 38 11.86 -5.51 -0.84
N ASP A 39 12.47 -6.26 -1.76
CA ASP A 39 12.51 -5.89 -3.18
C ASP A 39 11.11 -5.66 -3.79
N GLY A 40 10.14 -6.53 -3.49
CA GLY A 40 8.78 -6.38 -4.00
C GLY A 40 8.04 -5.16 -3.45
N HIS A 41 8.16 -4.90 -2.14
CA HIS A 41 7.50 -3.74 -1.54
C HIS A 41 8.18 -2.42 -1.96
N ARG A 42 9.52 -2.42 -2.03
CA ARG A 42 10.32 -1.29 -2.51
C ARG A 42 9.99 -0.94 -3.96
N GLN A 43 9.78 -1.95 -4.82
CA GLN A 43 9.37 -1.72 -6.21
C GLN A 43 8.06 -0.94 -6.27
N ASN A 44 7.06 -1.27 -5.46
CA ASN A 44 5.81 -0.52 -5.41
C ASN A 44 6.01 0.94 -4.95
N ILE A 45 6.85 1.18 -3.94
CA ILE A 45 7.12 2.52 -3.40
C ILE A 45 7.87 3.41 -4.41
N LEU A 46 8.75 2.82 -5.22
CA LEU A 46 9.63 3.54 -6.14
C LEU A 46 9.14 3.53 -7.60
N ASP A 47 8.01 2.91 -7.90
CA ASP A 47 7.46 2.87 -9.27
C ASP A 47 6.96 4.28 -9.67
N PRO A 48 7.61 4.96 -10.63
CA PRO A 48 7.26 6.31 -11.02
C PRO A 48 5.93 6.41 -11.77
N GLU A 49 5.37 5.29 -12.23
CA GLU A 49 4.06 5.26 -12.90
C GLU A 49 2.89 5.24 -11.89
N LEU A 50 3.15 4.94 -10.62
CA LEU A 50 2.14 5.04 -9.56
C LEU A 50 2.14 6.47 -9.01
N THR A 51 1.03 7.17 -9.21
CA THR A 51 0.95 8.63 -9.00
C THR A 51 0.17 9.01 -7.74
N HIS A 52 -0.56 8.08 -7.14
CA HIS A 52 -1.37 8.31 -5.95
C HIS A 52 -1.13 7.22 -4.91
N ILE A 53 -1.27 7.60 -3.63
CA ILE A 53 -1.14 6.69 -2.48
C ILE A 53 -2.24 6.95 -1.45
N GLY A 54 -2.82 5.87 -0.94
CA GLY A 54 -3.59 5.83 0.31
C GLY A 54 -2.85 5.01 1.36
N VAL A 55 -2.81 5.48 2.61
CA VAL A 55 -2.13 4.81 3.72
C VAL A 55 -3.14 4.50 4.82
N GLY A 56 -3.14 3.26 5.29
CA GLY A 56 -4.00 2.79 6.38
C GLY A 56 -3.19 2.20 7.54
N TYR A 57 -3.64 2.47 8.76
CA TYR A 57 -3.14 1.86 9.98
C TYR A 57 -4.31 1.39 10.84
N GLU A 58 -4.23 0.17 11.37
CA GLU A 58 -5.19 -0.39 12.31
C GLU A 58 -4.44 -0.90 13.56
N GLU A 59 -4.88 -0.43 14.73
CA GLU A 59 -4.17 -0.61 16.00
C GLU A 59 -4.25 -2.04 16.55
N ASN A 60 -5.34 -2.75 16.28
CA ASN A 60 -5.58 -4.09 16.80
C ASN A 60 -4.83 -5.17 15.99
N GLY A 61 -3.51 -5.20 16.16
CA GLY A 61 -2.60 -6.09 15.45
C GLY A 61 -1.48 -5.34 14.70
N ASN A 62 -1.51 -4.01 14.76
CA ASN A 62 -0.60 -3.12 14.06
C ASN A 62 -0.53 -3.46 12.56
N TYR A 63 -1.68 -3.41 11.89
CA TYR A 63 -1.75 -3.62 10.46
C TYR A 63 -1.47 -2.32 9.73
N TRP A 64 -0.58 -2.39 8.73
CA TRP A 64 -0.18 -1.26 7.90
C TRP A 64 -0.46 -1.58 6.45
N THR A 65 -1.04 -0.63 5.73
CA THR A 65 -1.28 -0.77 4.29
C THR A 65 -0.86 0.48 3.53
N GLN A 66 -0.32 0.28 2.33
CA GLN A 66 -0.20 1.30 1.30
C GLN A 66 -0.89 0.81 0.04
N MET A 67 -1.89 1.53 -0.43
CA MET A 67 -2.48 1.31 -1.75
C MET A 67 -1.94 2.37 -2.70
N PHE A 68 -1.30 1.93 -3.77
CA PHE A 68 -0.80 2.80 -4.82
C PHE A 68 -1.65 2.63 -6.07
N ILE A 69 -1.97 3.73 -6.76
CA ILE A 69 -2.69 3.68 -8.03
C ILE A 69 -2.13 4.69 -9.05
N SER A 70 -2.48 4.50 -10.31
CA SER A 70 -2.34 5.49 -11.37
C SER A 70 -3.69 5.74 -12.03
N GLU A 71 -3.92 6.96 -12.50
CA GLU A 71 -4.99 7.29 -13.45
C GLU A 71 -4.58 6.91 -14.88
#